data_AF-X1AWS6-F1
#
_entry.id   AF-X1AWS6-F1
#
_cell.length_a   1.000
_cell.length_b   1.000
_cell.length_c   1.000
_cell.angle_alpha   90.00
_cell.angle_beta   90.00
_cell.angle_gamma   90.00
#
_symmetry.space_group_name_H-M   'P 1'
#
loop_
_entity.id
_entity.type
_entity.pdbx_description
1 polymer ?
#
loop_
_entity_poly.entity_id
_entity_poly.type
_entity_poly.pdbx_seq_one_letter_code
_entity_poly.pdbx_strand_id
1 'polypeptide(L)'
;LFRNDLNNSNYLKVKVVGKGAGFAPRDGIGSRVELWDSTGTTLLAIREVSGGEGYGDFPSRIQHFGLPSSWGGGTGTYTVKVKFTSGMVVTRSVVVPVNESITVGVTNLNQTIEINEGELALANPSTQVVNQLGGEAGNTPTDVELVGFKLSTATSTVDVSQIVVNLSYTGIVDADVNNFRLYLDLGTIGTYESGTDTLVDTVAGNPSGGTVTFGSLTESIGTSGSHYLVIYDVVNSLSTDDQITASIGPADITTAAPLISGDLTNEPTHTAASIGVWQFYDNGSVADGATITSTLLSASDVNESYG
;
A
#
# COMPACT_ATOMS: atom_id res chain seq x y z
N LEU A 1 -52.22 19.22 -16.36
CA LEU A 1 -51.05 18.43 -15.92
C LEU A 1 -49.87 18.87 -16.77
N PHE A 2 -48.84 19.50 -16.21
CA PHE A 2 -47.66 19.87 -16.99
C PHE A 2 -46.94 18.59 -17.44
N ARG A 3 -46.58 18.52 -18.72
CA ARG A 3 -45.84 17.38 -19.29
C ARG A 3 -44.42 17.41 -18.73
N ASN A 4 -44.03 16.36 -18.02
CA ASN A 4 -42.66 16.23 -17.50
C ASN A 4 -41.77 15.61 -18.58
N ASP A 5 -41.30 16.44 -19.50
CA ASP A 5 -40.37 16.05 -20.57
C ASP A 5 -38.91 15.95 -20.07
N LEU A 6 -38.68 15.95 -18.75
CA LEU A 6 -37.35 15.91 -18.11
C LEU A 6 -36.86 14.48 -17.78
N ASN A 7 -37.52 13.44 -18.28
CA ASN A 7 -36.99 12.08 -18.19
C ASN A 7 -35.86 11.87 -19.22
N ASN A 8 -34.78 12.63 -19.08
CA ASN A 8 -33.56 12.48 -19.86
C ASN A 8 -32.48 11.82 -19.00
N SER A 9 -31.51 11.16 -19.64
CA SER A 9 -30.37 10.51 -18.96
C SER A 9 -29.28 11.51 -18.57
N ASN A 10 -29.59 12.80 -18.47
CA ASN A 10 -28.60 13.85 -18.24
C ASN A 10 -28.49 14.19 -16.75
N TYR A 11 -28.18 13.18 -15.94
CA TYR A 11 -28.00 13.35 -14.51
C TYR A 11 -26.95 12.40 -13.92
N LEU A 12 -26.46 12.75 -12.74
CA LEU A 12 -25.65 11.89 -11.88
C LEU A 12 -26.16 11.98 -10.45
N LYS A 13 -26.25 10.84 -9.79
CA LYS A 13 -26.52 10.72 -8.36
C LYS A 13 -25.26 10.28 -7.63
N VAL A 14 -25.00 10.90 -6.49
CA VAL A 14 -23.86 10.58 -5.64
C VAL A 14 -24.38 10.24 -4.25
N LYS A 15 -24.35 8.97 -3.89
CA LYS A 15 -24.66 8.51 -2.53
C LYS A 15 -23.42 8.67 -1.66
N VAL A 16 -23.52 9.48 -0.62
CA VAL A 16 -22.45 9.71 0.35
C VAL A 16 -22.71 8.85 1.58
N VAL A 17 -21.67 8.19 2.06
CA VAL A 17 -21.76 7.35 3.27
C VAL A 17 -20.57 7.67 4.16
N GLY A 18 -20.80 8.33 5.28
CA GLY A 18 -19.76 8.51 6.29
C GLY A 18 -19.49 7.23 7.07
N LYS A 19 -18.38 7.19 7.80
CA LYS A 19 -17.99 5.99 8.55
C LYS A 19 -18.63 5.91 9.94
N GLY A 20 -18.95 7.04 10.56
CA GLY A 20 -19.54 7.10 11.91
C GLY A 20 -18.53 7.54 12.98
N ALA A 21 -18.40 6.80 14.08
CA ALA A 21 -17.64 7.24 15.27
C ALA A 21 -16.20 7.68 14.93
N GLY A 22 -15.86 8.95 15.21
CA GLY A 22 -14.57 9.57 14.87
C GLY A 22 -14.46 10.12 13.45
N PHE A 23 -15.51 10.00 12.64
CA PHE A 23 -15.59 10.34 11.22
C PHE A 23 -16.84 11.18 10.92
N ALA A 24 -17.14 11.43 9.64
CA ALA A 24 -18.44 11.97 9.29
C ALA A 24 -19.56 11.00 9.74
N PRO A 25 -20.73 11.54 10.12
CA PRO A 25 -21.91 10.75 10.43
C PRO A 25 -22.21 9.71 9.33
N ARG A 26 -22.78 8.55 9.67
CA ARG A 26 -23.00 7.45 8.70
C ARG A 26 -23.91 7.81 7.52
N ASP A 27 -24.74 8.82 7.70
CA ASP A 27 -25.58 9.42 6.67
C ASP A 27 -24.87 10.52 5.88
N GLY A 28 -23.59 10.78 6.15
CA GLY A 28 -22.76 11.73 5.43
C GLY A 28 -23.07 13.20 5.75
N ILE A 29 -23.87 13.49 6.79
CA ILE A 29 -24.28 14.87 7.12
C ILE A 29 -23.07 15.83 7.18
N GLY A 30 -23.25 16.99 6.54
CA GLY A 30 -22.28 18.06 6.43
C GLY A 30 -21.19 17.83 5.37
N SER A 31 -21.22 16.69 4.67
CA SER A 31 -20.28 16.43 3.59
C SER A 31 -20.63 17.26 2.37
N ARG A 32 -19.62 17.89 1.76
CA ARG A 32 -19.74 18.62 0.50
C ARG A 32 -19.40 17.70 -0.66
N VAL A 33 -20.30 17.61 -1.65
CA VAL A 33 -20.09 16.89 -2.90
C VAL A 33 -19.83 17.89 -4.02
N GLU A 34 -18.68 17.75 -4.67
CA GLU A 34 -18.23 18.61 -5.76
C GLU A 34 -18.13 17.79 -7.05
N LEU A 35 -18.71 18.32 -8.11
CA LEU A 35 -18.63 17.76 -9.46
C LEU A 35 -17.67 18.61 -10.29
N TRP A 36 -16.68 17.97 -10.89
CA TRP A 36 -15.63 18.59 -11.68
C TRP A 36 -15.65 18.05 -13.12
N ASP A 37 -14.99 18.76 -14.04
CA ASP A 37 -14.71 18.26 -15.39
C ASP A 37 -13.83 16.99 -15.37
N SER A 38 -13.67 16.36 -16.54
CA SER A 38 -12.92 15.10 -16.67
C SER A 38 -11.45 15.23 -16.24
N THR A 39 -10.87 16.42 -16.35
CA THR A 39 -9.50 16.73 -15.94
C THR A 39 -9.39 17.12 -14.46
N GLY A 40 -10.51 17.30 -13.76
CA GLY A 40 -10.54 17.69 -12.34
C GLY A 40 -10.09 19.12 -12.07
N THR A 41 -10.05 19.97 -13.11
CA THR A 41 -9.54 21.35 -13.08
C THR A 41 -10.63 22.38 -12.94
N THR A 42 -11.81 22.15 -13.54
CA THR A 42 -12.94 23.09 -13.50
C THR A 42 -14.04 22.53 -12.61
N LEU A 43 -14.43 23.28 -11.58
CA LEU A 43 -15.57 22.95 -10.73
C LEU A 43 -16.88 23.29 -11.46
N LEU A 44 -17.71 22.28 -11.67
CA LEU A 44 -18.97 22.40 -12.42
C LEU A 44 -20.17 22.64 -11.50
N ALA A 45 -20.24 21.92 -10.36
CA ALA A 45 -21.35 22.04 -9.42
C ALA A 45 -20.97 21.61 -8.00
N ILE A 46 -21.72 22.09 -7.01
CA ILE A 46 -21.57 21.72 -5.60
C ILE A 46 -22.93 21.37 -5.01
N ARG A 47 -22.95 20.37 -4.13
CA ARG A 47 -24.06 20.00 -3.24
C ARG A 47 -23.52 19.76 -1.83
N GLU A 48 -24.39 19.80 -0.84
CA GLU A 48 -24.07 19.46 0.55
C GLU A 48 -25.12 18.51 1.11
N VAL A 49 -24.68 17.52 1.89
CA VAL A 49 -25.57 16.61 2.59
C VAL A 49 -26.10 17.32 3.84
N SER A 50 -27.27 17.94 3.75
CA SER A 50 -27.77 18.85 4.79
C SER A 50 -28.61 18.20 5.90
N GLY A 51 -28.84 16.89 5.85
CA GLY A 51 -29.69 16.19 6.81
C GLY A 51 -29.47 14.69 6.81
N GLY A 52 -29.96 14.02 7.85
CA GLY A 52 -29.88 12.56 7.98
C GLY A 52 -31.00 11.86 7.23
N GLU A 53 -30.97 10.53 7.22
CA GLU A 53 -32.05 9.71 6.68
C GLU A 53 -32.88 9.13 7.83
N GLY A 54 -34.12 9.62 7.97
CA GLY A 54 -35.11 9.16 8.95
C GLY A 54 -36.27 8.42 8.28
N TYR A 55 -37.16 7.84 9.10
CA TYR A 55 -38.37 7.18 8.61
C TYR A 55 -39.30 8.21 7.93
N GLY A 56 -39.52 8.06 6.62
CA GLY A 56 -40.37 8.95 5.83
C GLY A 56 -39.67 10.18 5.26
N ASP A 57 -38.37 10.34 5.51
CA ASP A 57 -37.58 11.43 4.96
C ASP A 57 -37.04 11.09 3.56
N PHE A 58 -36.75 12.13 2.78
CA PHE A 58 -36.04 11.99 1.52
C PHE A 58 -34.60 11.50 1.78
N PRO A 59 -34.00 10.69 0.87
CA PRO A 59 -32.63 10.21 1.01
C PRO A 59 -31.63 11.35 0.79
N SER A 60 -31.51 12.19 1.81
CA SER A 60 -30.67 13.39 1.89
C SER A 60 -29.19 13.12 1.62
N ARG A 61 -28.73 11.88 1.80
CA ARG A 61 -27.37 11.45 1.46
C ARG A 61 -27.12 11.17 -0.02
N ILE A 62 -28.16 11.15 -0.86
CA ILE A 62 -28.04 11.00 -2.31
C ILE A 62 -28.17 12.38 -2.96
N GLN A 63 -27.03 12.92 -3.40
CA GLN A 63 -26.96 14.20 -4.08
C GLN A 63 -27.23 14.06 -5.57
N HIS A 64 -28.05 14.96 -6.12
CA HIS A 64 -28.43 14.94 -7.52
C HIS A 64 -27.84 16.12 -8.29
N PHE A 65 -27.18 15.80 -9.40
CA PHE A 65 -26.61 16.76 -10.34
C PHE A 65 -27.30 16.61 -11.69
N GLY A 66 -27.82 17.72 -12.23
CA GLY A 66 -28.19 17.80 -13.63
C GLY A 66 -26.95 18.05 -14.48
N LEU A 67 -26.86 17.40 -15.65
CA LEU A 67 -25.70 17.43 -16.52
C LEU A 67 -26.08 18.06 -17.87
N PRO A 68 -25.91 19.37 -18.06
CA PRO A 68 -26.11 20.01 -19.35
C PRO A 68 -25.33 19.31 -20.47
N SER A 69 -25.88 19.28 -21.68
CA SER A 69 -25.19 18.74 -22.86
C SER A 69 -23.87 19.45 -23.14
N SER A 70 -23.74 20.73 -22.76
CA SER A 70 -22.49 21.50 -22.83
C SER A 70 -21.38 20.94 -21.93
N TRP A 71 -21.70 20.13 -20.92
CA TRP A 71 -20.74 19.41 -20.09
C TRP A 71 -20.54 17.95 -20.54
N GLY A 72 -21.19 17.52 -21.63
CA GLY A 72 -21.20 16.14 -22.10
C GLY A 72 -22.45 15.32 -21.75
N GLY A 73 -23.37 15.86 -20.94
CA GLY A 73 -24.60 15.17 -20.55
C GLY A 73 -24.35 13.86 -19.79
N GLY A 74 -25.28 12.91 -19.87
CA GLY A 74 -25.13 11.61 -19.21
C GLY A 74 -23.96 10.76 -19.71
N THR A 75 -23.46 11.04 -20.91
CA THR A 75 -22.33 10.35 -21.55
C THR A 75 -20.99 11.04 -21.32
N GLY A 76 -20.98 12.20 -20.68
CA GLY A 76 -19.76 12.92 -20.33
C GLY A 76 -18.93 12.16 -19.29
N THR A 77 -17.66 12.51 -19.20
CA THR A 77 -16.74 12.00 -18.17
C THR A 77 -16.51 13.07 -17.11
N TYR A 78 -16.58 12.70 -15.85
CA TYR A 78 -16.51 13.62 -14.72
C TYR A 78 -15.56 13.12 -13.63
N THR A 79 -15.15 14.07 -12.78
CA THR A 79 -14.50 13.77 -11.51
C THR A 79 -15.42 14.21 -10.38
N VAL A 80 -15.66 13.35 -9.39
CA VAL A 80 -16.47 13.66 -8.21
C VAL A 80 -15.57 13.69 -6.99
N LYS A 81 -15.63 14.77 -6.21
CA LYS A 81 -14.92 14.89 -4.93
C LYS A 81 -15.94 15.02 -3.80
N VAL A 82 -15.78 14.25 -2.73
CA VAL A 82 -16.60 14.37 -1.52
C VAL A 82 -15.71 14.78 -0.38
N LYS A 83 -15.92 15.99 0.12
CA LYS A 83 -15.29 16.50 1.34
C LYS A 83 -16.18 16.19 2.54
N PHE A 84 -15.78 15.24 3.35
CA PHE A 84 -16.44 14.82 4.58
C PHE A 84 -16.17 15.80 5.74
N THR A 85 -17.04 15.77 6.75
CA THR A 85 -16.90 16.63 7.95
C THR A 85 -15.71 16.26 8.83
N SER A 86 -15.16 15.07 8.67
CA SER A 86 -13.85 14.67 9.23
C SER A 86 -12.67 15.47 8.67
N GLY A 87 -12.87 16.24 7.60
CA GLY A 87 -11.83 16.90 6.81
C GLY A 87 -11.40 16.09 5.59
N MET A 88 -11.84 14.83 5.49
CA MET A 88 -11.43 13.91 4.45
C MET A 88 -11.97 14.26 3.07
N VAL A 89 -11.16 14.11 2.02
CA VAL A 89 -11.59 14.33 0.63
C VAL A 89 -11.42 13.05 -0.17
N VAL A 90 -12.54 12.49 -0.61
CA VAL A 90 -12.56 11.29 -1.45
C VAL A 90 -12.80 11.68 -2.90
N THR A 91 -11.91 11.28 -3.80
CA THR A 91 -12.04 11.55 -5.24
C THR A 91 -12.36 10.28 -6.01
N ARG A 92 -13.34 10.37 -6.92
CA ARG A 92 -13.64 9.36 -7.93
C ARG A 92 -13.55 9.98 -9.32
N SER A 93 -12.55 9.57 -10.07
CA SER A 93 -12.27 10.06 -11.43
C SER A 93 -12.90 9.16 -12.48
N VAL A 94 -13.00 9.67 -13.72
CA VAL A 94 -13.47 8.94 -14.89
C VAL A 94 -14.91 8.41 -14.75
N VAL A 95 -15.76 9.16 -14.04
CA VAL A 95 -17.18 8.80 -13.86
C VAL A 95 -17.93 9.09 -15.16
N VAL A 96 -18.49 8.05 -15.78
CA VAL A 96 -19.38 8.17 -16.96
C VAL A 96 -20.80 7.80 -16.52
N PRO A 97 -21.69 8.77 -16.24
CA PRO A 97 -22.94 8.53 -15.52
C PRO A 97 -23.82 7.41 -16.09
N VAL A 98 -23.97 7.34 -17.41
CA VAL A 98 -24.77 6.27 -18.05
C VAL A 98 -24.26 4.85 -17.81
N ASN A 99 -22.99 4.68 -17.43
CA ASN A 99 -22.38 3.39 -17.13
C ASN A 99 -22.43 3.03 -15.63
N GLU A 100 -22.90 3.95 -14.79
CA GLU A 100 -22.85 3.81 -13.34
C GLU A 100 -24.19 3.34 -12.80
N SER A 101 -24.13 2.44 -11.82
CA SER A 101 -25.30 2.08 -11.03
C SER A 101 -24.89 1.52 -9.67
N ILE A 102 -25.80 1.62 -8.70
CA ILE A 102 -25.68 0.90 -7.42
C ILE A 102 -26.94 0.09 -7.15
N THR A 103 -26.80 -0.98 -6.38
CA THR A 103 -27.95 -1.76 -5.90
C THR A 103 -28.21 -1.43 -4.42
N VAL A 104 -29.43 -1.03 -4.10
CA VAL A 104 -29.89 -0.78 -2.73
C VAL A 104 -31.03 -1.75 -2.42
N GLY A 105 -30.72 -2.79 -1.63
CA GLY A 105 -31.64 -3.91 -1.42
C GLY A 105 -31.87 -4.67 -2.72
N VAL A 106 -33.09 -4.60 -3.26
CA VAL A 106 -33.48 -5.23 -4.55
C VAL A 106 -33.59 -4.22 -5.69
N THR A 107 -33.39 -2.93 -5.42
CA THR A 107 -33.59 -1.85 -6.40
C THR A 107 -32.26 -1.42 -6.99
N ASN A 108 -32.16 -1.38 -8.32
CA ASN A 108 -31.03 -0.76 -9.01
C ASN A 108 -31.30 0.74 -9.20
N LEU A 109 -30.35 1.56 -8.75
CA LEU A 109 -30.33 3.00 -8.98
C LEU A 109 -29.36 3.31 -10.11
N ASN A 110 -29.89 3.55 -11.31
CA ASN A 110 -29.10 3.96 -12.48
C ASN A 110 -28.46 5.34 -12.28
N GLN A 111 -27.35 5.56 -12.98
CA GLN A 111 -26.56 6.79 -12.98
C GLN A 111 -26.23 7.26 -11.57
N THR A 112 -25.92 6.30 -10.70
CA THR A 112 -25.65 6.50 -9.29
C THR A 112 -24.31 5.89 -8.95
N ILE A 113 -23.46 6.66 -8.27
CA ILE A 113 -22.24 6.17 -7.63
C ILE A 113 -22.41 6.23 -6.12
N GLU A 114 -21.75 5.30 -5.42
CA GLU A 114 -21.57 5.39 -3.97
C GLU A 114 -20.14 5.80 -3.67
N ILE A 115 -19.99 6.79 -2.80
CA ILE A 115 -18.72 7.25 -2.27
C ILE A 115 -18.80 7.08 -0.76
N ASN A 116 -18.03 6.11 -0.29
CA ASN A 116 -17.86 5.88 1.13
C ASN A 116 -16.71 6.75 1.63
N GLU A 117 -16.84 7.24 2.86
CA GLU A 117 -15.71 7.75 3.63
C GLU A 117 -14.79 6.55 3.89
N GLY A 118 -13.87 6.33 2.97
CA GLY A 118 -13.01 5.16 2.87
C GLY A 118 -11.64 5.36 3.52
N GLU A 119 -11.25 4.33 4.25
CA GLU A 119 -10.02 4.12 4.99
C GLU A 119 -8.94 3.56 4.06
N LEU A 120 -7.70 4.03 4.21
CA LEU A 120 -6.56 3.35 3.63
C LEU A 120 -6.27 2.14 4.50
N ALA A 121 -6.36 0.94 3.95
CA ALA A 121 -6.00 -0.28 4.65
C ALA A 121 -4.53 -0.59 4.41
N LEU A 122 -3.77 -0.66 5.50
CA LEU A 122 -2.47 -1.30 5.60
C LEU A 122 -2.69 -2.77 5.92
N ALA A 123 -2.06 -3.64 5.16
CA ALA A 123 -2.15 -5.07 5.34
C ALA A 123 -0.86 -5.78 4.92
N ASN A 124 -0.69 -7.00 5.41
CA ASN A 124 0.34 -7.90 4.93
C ASN A 124 0.22 -8.11 3.40
N PRO A 125 1.34 -8.28 2.69
CA PRO A 125 1.32 -8.70 1.30
C PRO A 125 0.81 -10.14 1.19
N SER A 126 0.46 -10.59 -0.03
CA SER A 126 0.02 -11.97 -0.26
C SER A 126 1.12 -13.00 0.03
N THR A 127 2.38 -12.58 -0.11
CA THR A 127 3.56 -13.35 0.25
C THR A 127 4.54 -12.38 0.88
N GLN A 128 5.01 -12.71 2.08
CA GLN A 128 5.94 -11.88 2.83
C GLN A 128 7.37 -12.28 2.51
N VAL A 129 8.29 -11.33 2.66
CA VAL A 129 9.72 -11.57 2.55
C VAL A 129 10.17 -12.62 3.57
N VAL A 130 11.09 -13.51 3.16
CA VAL A 130 11.72 -14.48 4.04
C VAL A 130 12.97 -13.90 4.71
N ASN A 131 13.60 -14.62 5.65
CA ASN A 131 14.87 -14.17 6.22
C ASN A 131 15.96 -14.07 5.13
N GLN A 132 16.33 -12.84 4.77
CA GLN A 132 17.36 -12.53 3.76
C GLN A 132 18.80 -12.48 4.29
N LEU A 133 19.02 -12.56 5.61
CA LEU A 133 20.37 -12.53 6.20
C LEU A 133 20.90 -13.92 6.55
N GLY A 134 20.13 -14.98 6.27
CA GLY A 134 20.57 -16.35 6.50
C GLY A 134 21.83 -16.68 5.68
N GLY A 135 22.95 -16.92 6.35
CA GLY A 135 24.24 -17.17 5.70
C GLY A 135 25.11 -15.93 5.49
N GLU A 136 24.65 -14.74 5.86
CA GLU A 136 25.35 -13.48 5.58
C GLU A 136 26.27 -13.00 6.71
N ALA A 137 26.49 -13.80 7.76
CA ALA A 137 27.48 -13.46 8.78
C ALA A 137 28.89 -13.36 8.16
N GLY A 138 29.56 -12.23 8.39
CA GLY A 138 30.86 -11.90 7.79
C GLY A 138 30.78 -11.14 6.47
N ASN A 139 29.58 -10.87 5.95
CA ASN A 139 29.35 -10.21 4.67
C ASN A 139 28.65 -8.85 4.82
N THR A 140 28.62 -8.10 3.70
CA THR A 140 27.88 -6.84 3.53
C THR A 140 26.92 -6.99 2.35
N PRO A 141 25.80 -7.72 2.50
CA PRO A 141 24.86 -7.94 1.42
C PRO A 141 24.20 -6.64 0.96
N THR A 142 23.87 -6.57 -0.33
CA THR A 142 23.20 -5.43 -0.98
C THR A 142 21.83 -5.85 -1.48
N ASP A 143 20.94 -4.89 -1.71
CA ASP A 143 19.57 -5.13 -2.20
C ASP A 143 18.77 -6.11 -1.32
N VAL A 144 19.02 -6.09 -0.01
CA VAL A 144 18.38 -6.98 0.95
C VAL A 144 16.91 -6.60 1.10
N GLU A 145 16.00 -7.52 0.75
CA GLU A 145 14.57 -7.32 1.00
C GLU A 145 14.28 -7.34 2.50
N LEU A 146 13.57 -6.32 3.00
CA LEU A 146 13.32 -6.13 4.42
C LEU A 146 11.87 -6.41 4.79
N VAL A 147 10.91 -5.79 4.10
CA VAL A 147 9.50 -5.98 4.40
C VAL A 147 8.64 -5.63 3.20
N GLY A 148 7.67 -6.49 2.92
CA GLY A 148 6.59 -6.22 1.99
C GLY A 148 5.34 -5.77 2.73
N PHE A 149 4.54 -4.90 2.11
CA PHE A 149 3.24 -4.48 2.60
C PHE A 149 2.28 -4.14 1.47
N LYS A 150 0.99 -4.10 1.78
CA LYS A 150 -0.06 -3.71 0.84
C LYS A 150 -0.81 -2.51 1.37
N LEU A 151 -1.00 -1.51 0.50
CA LEU A 151 -1.94 -0.43 0.71
C LEU A 151 -3.13 -0.62 -0.22
N SER A 152 -4.33 -0.45 0.29
CA SER A 152 -5.55 -0.57 -0.53
C SER A 152 -6.69 0.28 0.01
N THR A 153 -7.63 0.58 -0.85
CA THR A 153 -8.84 1.32 -0.50
C THR A 153 -10.05 0.54 -0.99
N ALA A 154 -11.21 0.72 -0.36
CA ALA A 154 -12.41 -0.01 -0.78
C ALA A 154 -13.11 0.62 -2.01
N THR A 155 -13.06 1.96 -2.18
CA THR A 155 -13.98 2.66 -3.09
C THR A 155 -13.42 3.84 -3.88
N SER A 156 -12.17 4.26 -3.64
CA SER A 156 -11.61 5.50 -4.22
C SER A 156 -10.10 5.46 -4.34
N THR A 157 -9.49 6.48 -4.94
CA THR A 157 -8.04 6.66 -4.81
C THR A 157 -7.69 7.48 -3.56
N VAL A 158 -6.53 7.20 -2.98
CA VAL A 158 -5.99 7.91 -1.81
C VAL A 158 -4.54 8.24 -2.08
N ASP A 159 -4.18 9.52 -1.95
CA ASP A 159 -2.80 9.96 -2.13
C ASP A 159 -2.01 9.77 -0.83
N VAL A 160 -0.86 9.11 -0.95
CA VAL A 160 0.09 8.84 0.14
C VAL A 160 1.33 9.69 -0.10
N SER A 161 1.69 10.52 0.89
CA SER A 161 2.82 11.44 0.79
C SER A 161 4.04 11.01 1.62
N GLN A 162 3.84 10.15 2.62
CA GLN A 162 4.93 9.65 3.45
C GLN A 162 4.67 8.23 3.93
N ILE A 163 5.75 7.45 4.02
CA ILE A 163 5.81 6.18 4.74
C ILE A 163 7.05 6.19 5.64
N VAL A 164 6.86 5.90 6.91
CA VAL A 164 7.91 5.72 7.91
C VAL A 164 8.10 4.23 8.15
N VAL A 165 9.34 3.79 8.22
CA VAL A 165 9.71 2.43 8.59
C VAL A 165 10.49 2.51 9.89
N ASN A 166 9.97 1.86 10.92
CA ASN A 166 10.63 1.75 12.22
C ASN A 166 11.45 0.46 12.24
N LEU A 167 12.70 0.56 12.68
CA LEU A 167 13.67 -0.53 12.70
C LEU A 167 13.97 -0.91 14.13
N SER A 168 13.93 -2.21 14.39
CA SER A 168 14.41 -2.82 15.63
C SER A 168 15.60 -3.69 15.31
N TYR A 169 16.64 -3.60 16.14
CA TYR A 169 17.90 -4.30 15.91
C TYR A 169 18.29 -5.18 17.09
N THR A 170 19.03 -6.25 16.78
CA THR A 170 19.92 -6.94 17.72
C THR A 170 21.31 -6.97 17.08
N GLY A 171 22.35 -6.46 17.74
CA GLY A 171 23.72 -6.42 17.21
C GLY A 171 23.98 -5.37 16.12
N ILE A 172 23.06 -5.20 15.17
CA ILE A 172 23.04 -4.14 14.15
C ILE A 172 22.78 -2.77 14.80
N VAL A 173 23.39 -1.72 14.25
CA VAL A 173 23.06 -0.31 14.53
C VAL A 173 22.79 0.48 13.25
N ASP A 174 22.24 1.68 13.36
CA ASP A 174 21.93 2.55 12.20
C ASP A 174 23.13 2.73 11.25
N ALA A 175 24.36 2.80 11.78
CA ALA A 175 25.57 2.96 10.98
C ALA A 175 25.91 1.75 10.08
N ASP A 176 25.33 0.58 10.34
CA ASP A 176 25.61 -0.66 9.63
C ASP A 176 24.74 -0.86 8.38
N VAL A 177 23.70 -0.04 8.21
CA VAL A 177 22.72 -0.15 7.12
C VAL A 177 22.50 1.20 6.43
N ASN A 178 22.34 1.20 5.11
CA ASN A 178 22.06 2.42 4.34
C ASN A 178 21.24 2.14 3.07
N ASN A 179 21.10 3.14 2.20
CA ASN A 179 20.51 3.01 0.86
C ASN A 179 19.13 2.37 0.85
N PHE A 180 18.29 2.75 1.81
CA PHE A 180 16.91 2.26 1.88
C PHE A 180 16.14 2.73 0.67
N ARG A 181 15.44 1.81 0.03
CA ARG A 181 14.66 2.06 -1.19
C ARG A 181 13.28 1.47 -1.01
N LEU A 182 12.28 2.25 -1.43
CA LEU A 182 10.90 1.81 -1.50
C LEU A 182 10.57 1.53 -2.96
N TYR A 183 10.12 0.31 -3.24
CA TYR A 183 9.66 -0.11 -4.56
C TYR A 183 8.16 -0.37 -4.54
N LEU A 184 7.52 -0.07 -5.66
CA LEU A 184 6.26 -0.68 -6.04
C LEU A 184 6.60 -2.09 -6.54
N ASP A 185 6.17 -3.07 -5.77
CA ASP A 185 6.44 -4.50 -5.96
C ASP A 185 5.53 -5.04 -7.05
N LEU A 186 6.14 -5.36 -8.19
CA LEU A 186 5.49 -5.79 -9.41
C LEU A 186 6.04 -7.16 -9.81
N GLY A 187 5.16 -8.09 -10.16
CA GLY A 187 5.57 -9.45 -10.48
C GLY A 187 5.42 -10.36 -9.28
N THR A 188 6.52 -10.78 -8.67
CA THR A 188 6.52 -11.75 -7.57
C THR A 188 6.50 -11.05 -6.23
N ILE A 189 5.30 -10.89 -5.68
CA ILE A 189 5.11 -10.21 -4.39
C ILE A 189 6.04 -10.74 -3.30
N GLY A 190 6.81 -9.84 -2.70
CA GLY A 190 7.77 -10.10 -1.63
C GLY A 190 9.19 -10.43 -2.10
N THR A 191 9.52 -10.24 -3.38
CA THR A 191 10.86 -10.47 -3.95
C THR A 191 11.26 -9.26 -4.80
N TYR A 192 12.52 -8.84 -4.71
CA TYR A 192 13.00 -7.74 -5.55
C TYR A 192 13.36 -8.22 -6.96
N GLU A 193 12.70 -7.64 -7.96
CA GLU A 193 12.94 -7.92 -9.38
C GLU A 193 13.43 -6.68 -10.13
N SER A 194 14.75 -6.64 -10.38
CA SER A 194 15.36 -5.57 -11.16
C SER A 194 14.70 -5.40 -12.54
N GLY A 195 14.21 -4.18 -12.81
CA GLY A 195 13.55 -3.82 -14.07
C GLY A 195 12.07 -4.21 -14.16
N THR A 196 11.55 -5.00 -13.22
CA THR A 196 10.11 -5.23 -13.05
C THR A 196 9.56 -4.30 -11.98
N ASP A 197 10.20 -4.26 -10.82
CA ASP A 197 9.84 -3.36 -9.73
C ASP A 197 10.14 -1.91 -10.09
N THR A 198 9.23 -1.03 -9.69
CA THR A 198 9.37 0.41 -9.95
C THR A 198 9.83 1.12 -8.69
N LEU A 199 10.98 1.81 -8.77
CA LEU A 199 11.48 2.62 -7.66
C LEU A 199 10.50 3.76 -7.37
N VAL A 200 10.08 3.87 -6.11
CA VAL A 200 9.20 4.93 -5.63
C VAL A 200 10.00 6.03 -4.94
N ASP A 201 10.88 5.67 -4.00
CA ASP A 201 11.70 6.63 -3.25
C ASP A 201 13.00 6.00 -2.73
N THR A 202 13.97 6.83 -2.37
CA THR A 202 15.28 6.42 -1.84
C THR A 202 15.72 7.33 -0.71
N VAL A 203 16.21 6.71 0.37
CA VAL A 203 16.90 7.39 1.47
C VAL A 203 18.39 7.03 1.38
N ALA A 204 19.18 7.97 0.86
CA ALA A 204 20.60 7.78 0.54
C ALA A 204 21.56 7.78 1.75
N GLY A 205 21.04 7.70 2.98
CA GLY A 205 21.81 7.75 4.22
C GLY A 205 21.45 6.62 5.19
N ASN A 206 22.19 6.55 6.29
CA ASN A 206 21.84 5.68 7.41
C ASN A 206 20.50 6.11 8.04
N PRO A 207 19.75 5.19 8.66
CA PRO A 207 18.62 5.54 9.52
C PRO A 207 19.05 6.46 10.66
N SER A 208 18.08 7.14 11.29
CA SER A 208 18.34 7.97 12.46
C SER A 208 17.40 7.58 13.59
N GLY A 209 17.95 6.94 14.63
CA GLY A 209 17.19 6.45 15.76
C GLY A 209 16.34 5.22 15.42
N GLY A 210 16.81 4.39 14.48
CA GLY A 210 16.04 3.25 13.97
C GLY A 210 14.84 3.68 13.13
N THR A 211 14.89 4.82 12.46
CA THR A 211 13.80 5.29 11.61
C THR A 211 14.28 5.65 10.22
N VAL A 212 13.53 5.19 9.22
CA VAL A 212 13.69 5.54 7.80
C VAL A 212 12.40 6.22 7.35
N THR A 213 12.50 7.37 6.67
CA THR A 213 11.33 8.12 6.21
C THR A 213 11.40 8.36 4.72
N PHE A 214 10.45 7.78 3.99
CA PHE A 214 10.18 8.07 2.59
C PHE A 214 9.12 9.18 2.54
N GLY A 215 9.53 10.42 2.31
CA GLY A 215 8.71 11.62 2.56
C GLY A 215 8.32 12.45 1.34
N SER A 216 8.76 12.05 0.15
CA SER A 216 8.46 12.76 -1.11
C SER A 216 7.58 11.92 -2.04
N LEU A 217 6.66 11.16 -1.47
CA LEU A 217 5.82 10.23 -2.22
C LEU A 217 4.72 10.96 -3.00
N THR A 218 4.43 10.47 -4.20
CA THR A 218 3.31 10.92 -5.04
C THR A 218 2.38 9.77 -5.40
N GLU A 219 2.32 8.76 -4.53
CA GLU A 219 1.59 7.51 -4.77
C GLU A 219 0.07 7.73 -4.65
N SER A 220 -0.70 7.20 -5.60
CA SER A 220 -2.16 7.23 -5.56
C SER A 220 -2.72 5.82 -5.47
N ILE A 221 -3.17 5.43 -4.27
CA ILE A 221 -3.61 4.08 -3.95
C ILE A 221 -5.07 3.89 -4.34
N GLY A 222 -5.32 3.04 -5.33
CA GLY A 222 -6.67 2.70 -5.78
C GLY A 222 -7.26 1.44 -5.16
N THR A 223 -8.40 1.02 -5.70
CA THR A 223 -9.18 -0.11 -5.17
C THR A 223 -8.60 -1.49 -5.47
N SER A 224 -7.69 -1.61 -6.44
CA SER A 224 -6.87 -2.82 -6.64
C SER A 224 -5.87 -3.03 -5.51
N GLY A 225 -5.55 -1.94 -4.78
CA GLY A 225 -4.39 -1.85 -3.92
C GLY A 225 -3.07 -1.89 -4.68
N SER A 226 -2.01 -1.58 -3.96
CA SER A 226 -0.62 -1.58 -4.41
C SER A 226 0.23 -2.34 -3.40
N HIS A 227 1.15 -3.14 -3.91
CA HIS A 227 2.14 -3.85 -3.11
C HIS A 227 3.44 -3.05 -3.10
N TYR A 228 4.08 -2.97 -1.95
CA TYR A 228 5.31 -2.24 -1.75
C TYR A 228 6.34 -3.13 -1.08
N LEU A 229 7.60 -2.92 -1.45
CA LEU A 229 8.74 -3.62 -0.92
C LEU A 229 9.80 -2.62 -0.47
N VAL A 230 10.26 -2.77 0.77
CA VAL A 230 11.41 -2.02 1.30
C VAL A 230 12.64 -2.88 1.15
N ILE A 231 13.69 -2.33 0.55
CA ILE A 231 15.02 -2.96 0.49
C ILE A 231 16.09 -2.01 1.02
N TYR A 232 17.25 -2.55 1.38
CA TYR A 232 18.39 -1.77 1.91
C TYR A 232 19.72 -2.45 1.62
N ASP A 233 20.82 -1.75 1.89
CA ASP A 233 22.17 -2.32 1.84
C ASP A 233 22.78 -2.38 3.24
N VAL A 234 23.58 -3.41 3.48
CA VAL A 234 24.45 -3.53 4.65
C VAL A 234 25.82 -2.94 4.28
N VAL A 235 26.35 -2.05 5.12
CA VAL A 235 27.66 -1.39 4.88
C VAL A 235 28.77 -1.83 5.81
N ASN A 236 28.43 -2.40 6.97
CA ASN A 236 29.40 -3.00 7.88
C ASN A 236 29.12 -4.50 8.00
N SER A 237 30.18 -5.29 8.04
CA SER A 237 30.07 -6.75 8.07
C SER A 237 29.19 -7.22 9.22
N LEU A 238 28.22 -8.09 8.92
CA LEU A 238 27.35 -8.69 9.92
C LEU A 238 28.11 -9.67 10.81
N SER A 239 27.67 -9.79 12.06
CA SER A 239 28.03 -10.86 12.99
C SER A 239 26.93 -11.93 13.03
N THR A 240 27.27 -13.13 13.48
CA THR A 240 26.24 -14.14 13.79
C THR A 240 25.27 -13.59 14.84
N ASP A 241 23.99 -13.89 14.66
CA ASP A 241 22.87 -13.42 15.50
C ASP A 241 22.57 -11.92 15.40
N ASP A 242 23.19 -11.19 14.47
CA ASP A 242 22.73 -9.86 14.10
C ASP A 242 21.32 -9.94 13.52
N GLN A 243 20.43 -9.06 13.95
CA GLN A 243 19.03 -9.03 13.54
C GLN A 243 18.55 -7.63 13.20
N ILE A 244 17.65 -7.60 12.23
CA ILE A 244 16.85 -6.43 11.88
C ILE A 244 15.41 -6.86 11.62
N THR A 245 14.47 -6.09 12.16
CA THR A 245 13.04 -6.19 11.89
C THR A 245 12.51 -4.81 11.59
N ALA A 246 11.69 -4.70 10.54
CA ALA A 246 10.93 -3.50 10.25
C ALA A 246 9.53 -3.60 10.85
N SER A 247 8.98 -2.48 11.32
CA SER A 247 7.57 -2.32 11.62
C SER A 247 7.03 -1.08 10.93
N ILE A 248 5.82 -1.22 10.41
CA ILE A 248 5.06 -0.14 9.76
C ILE A 248 3.64 -0.28 10.27
N GLY A 249 3.18 0.72 11.00
CA GLY A 249 1.81 0.81 11.50
C GLY A 249 1.03 1.94 10.84
N PRO A 250 -0.27 2.06 11.15
CA PRO A 250 -1.10 3.14 10.61
C PRO A 250 -0.60 4.56 10.86
N ALA A 251 0.11 4.79 11.98
CA ALA A 251 0.66 6.10 12.32
C ALA A 251 1.88 6.49 11.48
N ASP A 252 2.50 5.51 10.81
CA ASP A 252 3.70 5.69 10.02
C ASP A 252 3.41 6.14 8.59
N ILE A 253 2.15 6.15 8.19
CA ILE A 253 1.72 6.54 6.85
C ILE A 253 1.06 7.92 6.91
N THR A 254 1.49 8.85 6.06
CA THR A 254 0.84 10.16 5.93
C THR A 254 0.06 10.22 4.63
N THR A 255 -1.21 10.63 4.75
CA THR A 255 -2.11 10.89 3.63
C THR A 255 -2.76 12.26 3.81
N ALA A 256 -3.25 12.84 2.71
CA ALA A 256 -3.99 14.11 2.78
C ALA A 256 -5.35 13.97 3.48
N ALA A 257 -5.91 12.75 3.47
CA ALA A 257 -6.95 12.20 4.34
C ALA A 257 -7.54 10.96 3.64
N PRO A 258 -7.16 9.76 4.10
CA PRO A 258 -8.06 9.09 5.04
C PRO A 258 -7.39 8.60 6.33
N LEU A 259 -8.23 8.12 7.25
CA LEU A 259 -7.78 7.22 8.33
C LEU A 259 -7.06 6.03 7.70
N ILE A 260 -5.94 5.66 8.29
CA ILE A 260 -5.25 4.40 8.00
C ILE A 260 -5.67 3.36 9.03
N SER A 261 -5.84 2.12 8.59
CA SER A 261 -6.21 1.01 9.46
C SER A 261 -5.62 -0.30 9.01
N GLY A 262 -5.88 -1.32 9.82
CA GLY A 262 -5.17 -2.57 9.70
C GLY A 262 -3.81 -2.41 10.35
N ASP A 263 -3.00 -3.45 10.18
CA ASP A 263 -1.68 -3.50 10.72
C ASP A 263 -0.88 -4.48 9.86
N LEU A 264 0.43 -4.31 9.88
CA LEU A 264 1.30 -5.43 9.55
C LEU A 264 1.36 -6.34 10.77
N THR A 265 1.26 -7.64 10.54
CA THR A 265 1.22 -8.64 11.64
C THR A 265 2.13 -9.82 11.39
N ASN A 266 2.87 -9.80 10.29
CA ASN A 266 3.79 -10.85 9.89
C ASN A 266 5.15 -10.31 9.47
N GLU A 267 5.58 -9.19 10.06
CA GLU A 267 6.85 -8.57 9.74
C GLU A 267 8.00 -9.55 10.01
N PRO A 268 8.87 -9.78 9.01
CA PRO A 268 9.95 -10.74 9.15
C PRO A 268 11.05 -10.22 10.08
N THR A 269 11.62 -11.13 10.86
CA THR A 269 12.93 -10.92 11.48
C THR A 269 13.98 -11.53 10.60
N HIS A 270 14.92 -10.70 10.14
CA HIS A 270 16.08 -11.14 9.41
C HIS A 270 17.19 -11.41 10.41
N THR A 271 17.80 -12.59 10.36
CA THR A 271 18.84 -13.00 11.29
C THR A 271 20.04 -13.48 10.51
N ALA A 272 21.16 -12.81 10.74
CA ALA A 272 22.47 -13.20 10.24
C ALA A 272 22.87 -14.53 10.86
N ALA A 273 23.11 -15.52 10.02
CA ALA A 273 23.65 -16.80 10.42
C ALA A 273 24.94 -17.06 9.67
N SER A 274 25.87 -17.78 10.28
CA SER A 274 26.98 -18.36 9.53
C SER A 274 26.42 -19.43 8.59
N ILE A 275 26.91 -19.44 7.35
CA ILE A 275 26.80 -20.65 6.54
C ILE A 275 27.70 -21.67 7.22
N GLY A 276 27.12 -22.77 7.71
CA GLY A 276 27.93 -23.89 8.20
C GLY A 276 28.94 -24.26 7.12
N VAL A 277 30.23 -24.00 7.36
CA VAL A 277 31.27 -24.35 6.40
C VAL A 277 31.37 -25.87 6.44
N TRP A 278 31.06 -26.52 5.32
CA TRP A 278 31.37 -27.94 5.15
C TRP A 278 32.88 -28.10 5.22
N GLN A 279 33.36 -28.54 6.39
CA GLN A 279 34.75 -28.90 6.57
C GLN A 279 34.91 -30.37 6.20
N PHE A 280 35.61 -30.62 5.10
CA PHE A 280 36.05 -31.96 4.74
C PHE A 280 37.30 -32.27 5.55
N TYR A 281 37.24 -33.36 6.33
CA TYR A 281 38.38 -33.86 7.08
C TYR A 281 38.97 -35.05 6.33
N ASP A 282 40.24 -34.95 5.94
CA ASP A 282 41.00 -36.13 5.51
C ASP A 282 41.22 -37.04 6.72
N ASN A 283 40.81 -38.30 6.62
CA ASN A 283 41.03 -39.30 7.68
C ASN A 283 42.46 -39.89 7.67
N GLY A 284 43.37 -39.28 6.90
CA GLY A 284 44.77 -39.71 6.74
C GLY A 284 44.98 -40.65 5.56
N SER A 285 44.04 -40.71 4.62
CA SER A 285 44.13 -41.53 3.42
C SER A 285 44.61 -40.75 2.18
N VAL A 286 44.68 -39.42 2.27
CA VAL A 286 45.21 -38.55 1.21
C VAL A 286 46.60 -38.04 1.59
N ALA A 287 47.54 -38.05 0.64
CA ALA A 287 48.89 -37.53 0.89
C ALA A 287 48.89 -36.00 0.98
N ASP A 288 49.73 -35.45 1.87
CA ASP A 288 49.89 -34.00 2.03
C ASP A 288 50.25 -33.32 0.70
N GLY A 289 49.52 -32.25 0.37
CA GLY A 289 49.66 -31.53 -0.90
C GLY A 289 48.88 -32.10 -2.10
N ALA A 290 48.08 -33.15 -1.94
CA ALA A 290 47.23 -33.65 -3.03
C ALA A 290 45.97 -32.80 -3.23
N THR A 291 45.60 -32.55 -4.49
CA THR A 291 44.31 -31.93 -4.84
C THR A 291 43.19 -32.96 -4.63
N ILE A 292 42.28 -32.70 -3.70
CA ILE A 292 41.11 -33.56 -3.46
C ILE A 292 40.08 -33.30 -4.56
N THR A 293 39.72 -34.34 -5.31
CA THR A 293 38.60 -34.32 -6.25
C THR A 293 37.45 -35.17 -5.71
N SER A 294 36.22 -34.94 -6.15
CA SER A 294 35.01 -35.67 -5.68
C SER A 294 35.07 -37.20 -5.87
N THR A 295 36.01 -37.70 -6.68
CA THR A 295 36.25 -39.13 -6.91
C THR A 295 37.19 -39.79 -5.88
N LEU A 296 37.84 -39.01 -5.01
CA LEU A 296 38.79 -39.49 -3.98
C LEU A 296 38.17 -39.65 -2.59
N LEU A 297 36.96 -39.12 -2.37
CA LEU A 297 36.29 -39.14 -1.08
C LEU A 297 35.40 -40.39 -0.96
N SER A 298 35.61 -41.18 0.09
CA SER A 298 34.72 -42.25 0.51
C SER A 298 33.66 -41.73 1.49
N ALA A 299 32.56 -42.46 1.66
CA ALA A 299 31.50 -42.06 2.61
C ALA A 299 31.97 -41.97 4.07
N SER A 300 33.13 -42.53 4.41
CA SER A 300 33.77 -42.42 5.73
C SER A 300 34.65 -41.18 5.91
N ASP A 301 34.91 -40.41 4.83
CA ASP A 301 35.73 -39.20 4.85
C ASP A 301 34.87 -37.93 5.01
N VAL A 302 33.54 -38.10 5.05
CA VAL A 302 32.57 -37.03 5.26
C VAL A 302 32.05 -37.14 6.68
N ASN A 303 32.50 -36.25 7.56
CA ASN A 303 31.93 -36.12 8.90
C ASN A 303 31.16 -34.80 8.95
N GLU A 304 29.86 -34.86 9.27
CA GLU A 304 29.07 -33.67 9.54
C GLU A 304 29.50 -33.10 10.90
N SER A 305 30.06 -31.89 10.88
CA SER A 305 30.24 -31.09 12.09
C SER A 305 29.50 -29.78 11.92
N TYR A 306 28.43 -29.59 12.70
CA TYR A 306 27.80 -28.29 12.88
C TYR A 306 28.66 -27.47 13.84
N GLY A 307 29.23 -26.37 13.35
CA GLY A 307 29.97 -25.39 14.13
C GLY A 307 29.38 -24.00 13.94
#